data_AF-A0A963SLC6-F1
#
_entry.id   AF-A0A963SLC6-F1
#
_cell.length_a   1.000
_cell.length_b   1.000
_cell.length_c   1.000
_cell.angle_alpha   90.00
_cell.angle_beta   90.00
_cell.angle_gamma   90.00
#
_symmetry.space_group_name_H-M   'P 1'
#
loop_
_entity.id
_entity.type
_entity.pdbx_description
1 polymer ?
#
loop_
_entity_poly.entity_id
_entity_poly.type
_entity_poly.pdbx_seq_one_letter_code
_entity_poly.pdbx_strand_id
1 'polypeptide(L)'
;MDTNSPDAPADSLDQLPDDVAAAAFRRLVRHLRHRHDAQNIELMGLAGFCRNCLADWIRDAGYDGDKPAARELIHGMPQEEWKATRQMPATEEQLAAMEASLLKNAQE
;
A
#
# COMPACT_ATOMS: atom_id res chain seq x y z
N MET A 1 -13.43 7.38 -15.97
CA MET A 1 -12.82 8.70 -15.76
C MET A 1 -11.60 8.43 -14.93
N ASP A 2 -10.44 8.44 -15.56
CA ASP A 2 -9.17 8.21 -14.86
C ASP A 2 -8.86 9.46 -14.06
N THR A 3 -9.20 9.43 -12.78
CA THR A 3 -9.01 10.56 -11.87
C THR A 3 -7.53 10.86 -11.61
N ASN A 4 -6.62 9.96 -12.04
CA ASN A 4 -5.17 10.08 -11.90
C ASN A 4 -4.46 10.54 -13.19
N SER A 5 -5.20 11.05 -14.19
CA SER A 5 -4.58 11.50 -15.45
C SER A 5 -3.67 12.72 -15.22
N PRO A 6 -2.41 12.71 -15.70
CA PRO A 6 -1.46 13.81 -15.48
C PRO A 6 -1.86 15.12 -16.19
N ASP A 7 -2.84 15.07 -17.09
CA ASP A 7 -3.38 16.23 -17.82
C ASP A 7 -4.64 16.84 -17.15
N ALA A 8 -5.05 16.35 -15.97
CA ALA A 8 -6.17 16.92 -15.24
C ALA A 8 -5.82 18.32 -14.69
N PRO A 9 -6.76 19.29 -14.70
CA PRO A 9 -6.54 20.57 -14.02
C PRO A 9 -6.19 20.29 -12.56
N ALA A 10 -5.16 20.97 -12.03
CA ALA A 10 -4.56 20.78 -10.69
C ALA A 10 -5.47 19.98 -9.75
N ASP A 11 -5.12 18.70 -9.54
CA ASP A 11 -5.95 17.78 -8.76
C ASP A 11 -6.23 18.41 -7.40
N SER A 12 -7.51 18.48 -7.04
CA SER A 12 -7.93 18.98 -5.73
C SER A 12 -7.27 18.23 -4.56
N LEU A 13 -6.80 17.00 -4.80
CA LEU A 13 -6.02 16.22 -3.84
C LEU A 13 -4.68 16.90 -3.50
N ASP A 14 -4.02 17.56 -4.46
CA ASP A 14 -2.75 18.29 -4.26
C ASP A 14 -2.95 19.57 -3.43
N GLN A 15 -4.19 20.02 -3.26
CA GLN A 15 -4.54 21.17 -2.44
C GLN A 15 -4.89 20.79 -0.99
N LEU A 16 -4.94 19.49 -0.68
CA LEU A 16 -5.22 19.01 0.67
C LEU A 16 -4.07 19.40 1.62
N PRO A 17 -4.34 20.00 2.80
CA PRO A 17 -3.29 20.32 3.75
C PRO A 17 -2.49 19.09 4.19
N ASP A 18 -1.16 19.20 4.21
CA ASP A 18 -0.25 18.09 4.52
C ASP A 18 -0.51 17.44 5.89
N ASP A 19 -0.89 18.23 6.90
CA ASP A 19 -1.19 17.72 8.23
C ASP A 19 -2.44 16.83 8.25
N VAL A 20 -3.46 17.20 7.46
CA VAL A 20 -4.68 16.41 7.23
C VAL A 20 -4.34 15.13 6.44
N ALA A 21 -3.60 15.25 5.34
CA ALA A 21 -3.16 14.11 4.53
C ALA A 21 -2.34 13.11 5.37
N ALA A 22 -1.39 13.60 6.16
CA ALA A 22 -0.57 12.77 7.03
C ALA A 22 -1.37 12.13 8.17
N ALA A 23 -2.40 12.80 8.71
CA ALA A 23 -3.31 12.19 9.69
C ALA A 23 -4.12 11.04 9.08
N ALA A 24 -4.65 11.22 7.86
CA ALA A 24 -5.36 10.19 7.12
C ALA A 24 -4.46 8.99 6.78
N PHE A 25 -3.25 9.23 6.28
CA PHE A 25 -2.26 8.18 6.00
C PHE A 25 -1.93 7.35 7.25
N ARG A 26 -1.60 8.01 8.37
CA ARG A 26 -1.31 7.31 9.63
C ARG A 26 -2.52 6.52 10.13
N ARG A 27 -3.75 7.00 9.91
CA ARG A 27 -4.98 6.26 10.23
C ARG A 27 -5.13 5.01 9.36
N LEU A 28 -4.90 5.11 8.05
CA LEU A 28 -4.92 3.97 7.12
C LEU A 28 -3.92 2.90 7.55
N VAL A 29 -2.66 3.30 7.81
CA VAL A 29 -1.62 2.36 8.26
C VAL A 29 -2.04 1.63 9.53
N ARG A 30 -2.53 2.36 10.55
CA ARG A 30 -3.04 1.74 11.79
C ARG A 30 -4.23 0.82 11.54
N HIS A 31 -5.14 1.19 10.65
CA HIS A 31 -6.29 0.35 10.28
C HIS A 31 -5.84 -0.96 9.63
N LEU A 32 -4.88 -0.91 8.71
CA LEU A 32 -4.32 -2.10 8.06
C LEU A 32 -3.53 -3.00 9.02
N ARG A 33 -2.92 -2.44 10.07
CA ARG A 33 -2.31 -3.24 11.15
C ARG A 33 -3.35 -3.96 12.00
N HIS A 34 -4.48 -3.30 12.29
CA HIS A 34 -5.59 -3.92 12.99
C HIS A 34 -6.23 -5.04 12.14
N ARG A 35 -6.50 -4.76 10.86
CA ARG A 35 -7.06 -5.68 9.87
C ARG A 35 -6.01 -6.62 9.27
N HIS A 36 -5.32 -7.36 10.12
CA HIS A 36 -4.32 -8.37 9.72
C HIS A 36 -4.93 -9.53 8.93
N ASP A 37 -6.24 -9.72 9.01
CA ASP A 37 -7.03 -10.63 8.19
C ASP A 37 -6.99 -10.26 6.70
N ALA A 38 -6.90 -8.97 6.37
CA ALA A 38 -6.76 -8.51 4.98
C ALA A 38 -5.32 -8.79 4.50
N GLN A 39 -5.10 -9.91 3.84
CA GLN A 39 -3.77 -10.30 3.38
C GLN A 39 -3.28 -9.36 2.28
N ASN A 40 -1.96 -9.18 2.20
CA ASN A 40 -1.38 -8.35 1.14
C ASN A 40 -1.76 -8.86 -0.26
N ILE A 41 -1.84 -10.18 -0.46
CA ILE A 41 -2.21 -10.75 -1.77
C ILE A 41 -3.64 -10.38 -2.18
N GLU A 42 -4.57 -10.34 -1.22
CA GLU A 42 -5.96 -9.97 -1.49
C GLU A 42 -6.09 -8.48 -1.79
N LEU A 43 -5.35 -7.62 -1.07
CA LEU A 43 -5.28 -6.19 -1.37
C LEU A 43 -4.68 -5.94 -2.76
N MET A 44 -3.61 -6.67 -3.11
CA MET A 44 -3.01 -6.59 -4.45
C MET A 44 -3.99 -7.04 -5.53
N GLY A 45 -4.75 -8.13 -5.31
CA GLY A 45 -5.74 -8.61 -6.28
C GLY A 45 -6.96 -7.71 -6.45
N LEU A 46 -7.37 -7.03 -5.37
CA LEU A 46 -8.55 -6.16 -5.41
C LEU A 46 -8.23 -4.75 -5.93
N ALA A 47 -7.14 -4.16 -5.44
CA ALA A 47 -6.86 -2.73 -5.59
C ALA A 47 -5.46 -2.42 -6.13
N GLY A 48 -4.67 -3.44 -6.49
CA GLY A 48 -3.35 -3.25 -7.08
C GLY A 48 -2.29 -2.67 -6.12
N PHE A 49 -2.60 -2.49 -4.83
CA PHE A 49 -1.64 -2.04 -3.82
C PHE A 49 -1.80 -2.84 -2.52
N CYS A 50 -0.75 -2.84 -1.71
CA CYS A 50 -0.79 -3.43 -0.38
C CYS A 50 0.10 -2.65 0.61
N ARG A 51 0.30 -3.20 1.82
CA ARG A 51 1.17 -2.60 2.85
C ARG A 51 2.60 -2.39 2.37
N ASN A 52 3.11 -3.27 1.51
CA ASN A 52 4.47 -3.12 0.97
C ASN A 52 4.55 -1.94 -0.01
N CYS A 53 3.50 -1.67 -0.79
CA CYS A 53 3.43 -0.50 -1.66
C CYS A 53 3.46 0.80 -0.82
N LEU A 54 2.75 0.84 0.31
CA LEU A 54 2.83 1.99 1.23
C LEU A 54 4.25 2.21 1.76
N ALA A 55 5.01 1.13 2.00
CA ALA A 55 6.40 1.22 2.45
C ALA A 55 7.33 1.73 1.34
N ASP A 56 7.07 1.35 0.08
CA ASP A 56 7.80 1.87 -1.06
C ASP A 56 7.43 3.36 -1.30
N TRP A 57 6.15 3.74 -1.21
CA TRP A 57 5.70 5.13 -1.40
C TRP A 57 6.27 6.11 -0.37
N ILE A 58 6.38 5.76 0.91
CA ILE A 58 7.03 6.66 1.88
C ILE A 58 8.52 6.83 1.60
N ARG A 59 9.18 5.82 1.02
CA ARG A 59 10.60 5.90 0.62
C ARG A 59 10.76 6.80 -0.58
N ASP A 60 9.89 6.65 -1.58
CA ASP A 60 9.89 7.51 -2.77
C ASP A 60 9.58 8.97 -2.39
N ALA A 61 8.77 9.18 -1.34
CA ALA A 61 8.49 10.50 -0.76
C ALA A 61 9.62 11.04 0.16
N GLY A 62 10.74 10.33 0.33
CA GLY A 62 11.92 10.82 1.05
C GLY A 62 12.10 10.31 2.48
N TYR A 63 11.50 9.17 2.86
CA TYR A 63 11.82 8.52 4.14
C TYR A 63 13.29 8.06 4.18
N ASP A 64 14.04 8.50 5.19
CA ASP A 64 15.49 8.25 5.33
C ASP A 64 15.87 6.77 5.55
N GLY A 65 14.92 5.94 5.98
CA GLY A 65 15.16 4.53 6.26
C GLY A 65 15.23 3.65 5.01
N ASP A 66 15.89 2.50 5.14
CA ASP A 66 15.94 1.50 4.08
C ASP A 66 14.61 0.74 3.91
N LYS A 67 14.55 -0.16 2.93
CA LYS A 67 13.33 -0.92 2.60
C LYS A 67 12.83 -1.79 3.78
N PRO A 68 13.69 -2.53 4.50
CA PRO A 68 13.32 -3.18 5.75
C PRO A 68 12.73 -2.23 6.78
N ALA A 69 13.38 -1.11 7.06
CA ALA A 69 12.91 -0.13 8.05
C ALA A 69 11.55 0.46 7.66
N ALA A 70 11.35 0.80 6.40
CA ALA A 70 10.07 1.29 5.89
C ALA A 70 8.95 0.24 6.04
N ARG A 71 9.25 -1.03 5.76
CA ARG A 71 8.29 -2.13 5.94
C ARG A 71 7.94 -2.33 7.40
N GLU A 72 8.92 -2.34 8.28
CA GLU A 72 8.69 -2.40 9.72
C GLU A 72 7.83 -1.21 10.19
N LEU A 73 8.12 -0.01 9.70
CA LEU A 73 7.32 1.18 9.98
C LEU A 73 5.88 1.04 9.49
N ILE A 74 5.59 0.38 8.37
CA ILE A 74 4.20 0.19 7.92
C ILE A 74 3.52 -0.97 8.66
N HIS A 75 4.18 -2.11 8.79
CA HIS A 75 3.63 -3.32 9.42
C HIS A 75 3.51 -3.20 10.94
N GLY A 76 4.31 -2.33 11.57
CA GLY A 76 4.38 -2.18 13.03
C GLY A 76 5.12 -3.30 13.74
N MET A 77 5.82 -4.16 12.99
CA MET A 77 6.65 -5.26 13.45
C MET A 77 7.65 -5.66 12.35
N PRO A 78 8.76 -6.34 12.69
CA PRO A 78 9.70 -6.84 11.70
C PRO A 78 9.05 -7.76 10.67
N GLN A 79 9.57 -7.74 9.45
CA GLN A 79 9.01 -8.54 8.35
C GLN A 79 9.01 -10.04 8.66
N GLU A 80 10.03 -10.53 9.35
CA GLU A 80 10.14 -11.94 9.74
C GLU A 80 9.02 -12.35 10.71
N GLU A 81 8.72 -11.49 11.69
CA GLU A 81 7.62 -11.72 12.64
C GLU A 81 6.26 -11.73 11.93
N TRP A 82 6.05 -10.81 10.98
CA TRP A 82 4.81 -10.77 10.21
C TRP A 82 4.62 -12.03 9.36
N LYS A 83 5.68 -12.50 8.69
CA LYS A 83 5.66 -13.75 7.92
C LYS A 83 5.36 -14.96 8.79
N ALA A 84 5.95 -15.01 9.99
CA ALA A 84 5.79 -16.14 10.90
C ALA A 84 4.39 -16.19 11.54
N THR A 85 3.77 -15.04 11.81
CA THR A 85 2.55 -14.96 12.63
C THR A 85 1.28 -14.64 11.84
N ARG A 86 1.39 -14.02 10.66
CA ARG A 86 0.24 -13.46 9.92
C ARG A 86 0.14 -13.87 8.46
N GLN A 87 1.24 -14.25 7.80
CA GLN A 87 1.23 -14.53 6.36
C GLN A 87 0.67 -15.92 6.06
N MET A 88 -0.32 -15.98 5.17
CA MET A 88 -0.82 -17.22 4.61
C MET A 88 -0.25 -17.46 3.20
N PRO A 89 -0.06 -18.72 2.78
CA PRO A 89 0.28 -19.03 1.40
C PRO A 89 -0.84 -18.56 0.47
N ALA A 90 -0.47 -17.92 -0.63
CA ALA A 90 -1.43 -17.47 -1.65
C ALA A 90 -1.94 -18.67 -2.46
N THR A 91 -3.23 -18.66 -2.77
CA THR A 91 -3.82 -19.60 -3.73
C THR A 91 -3.51 -19.18 -5.17
N GLU A 92 -3.65 -20.10 -6.13
CA GLU A 92 -3.50 -19.79 -7.55
C GLU A 92 -4.47 -18.70 -8.01
N GLU A 93 -5.71 -18.72 -7.52
CA GLU A 93 -6.72 -17.70 -7.82
C GLU A 93 -6.31 -16.32 -7.31
N GLN A 94 -5.75 -16.24 -6.09
CA GLN A 94 -5.26 -14.98 -5.53
C GLN A 94 -4.07 -14.42 -6.30
N LEU A 95 -3.18 -15.30 -6.80
CA LEU A 95 -2.06 -14.91 -7.65
C LEU A 95 -2.54 -14.37 -9.00
N ALA A 96 -3.50 -15.04 -9.63
CA ALA A 96 -4.09 -14.60 -10.90
C ALA A 96 -4.83 -13.26 -10.75
N ALA A 97 -5.57 -13.06 -9.65
CA ALA A 97 -6.22 -11.79 -9.34
C ALA A 97 -5.21 -10.66 -9.17
N MET A 98 -4.10 -10.90 -8.46
CA MET A 98 -3.00 -9.94 -8.33
C MET A 98 -2.41 -9.57 -9.69
N GLU A 99 -2.10 -10.54 -10.55
CA GLU A 99 -1.56 -10.29 -11.88
C GLU A 99 -2.53 -9.44 -12.73
N ALA A 100 -3.81 -9.79 -12.73
CA ALA A 100 -4.84 -9.03 -13.44
C ALA A 100 -4.97 -7.60 -12.91
N SER A 101 -4.83 -7.39 -11.59
CA SER A 101 -4.85 -6.04 -11.01
C SER A 101 -3.61 -5.24 -11.37
N LEU A 102 -2.42 -5.85 -11.36
CA LEU A 102 -1.17 -5.19 -11.73
C LEU A 102 -1.18 -4.70 -13.19
N LEU A 103 -1.80 -5.46 -14.10
CA LEU A 103 -1.98 -5.05 -15.50
C LEU A 103 -2.86 -3.80 -15.66
N LYS A 104 -3.79 -3.54 -14.72
CA LYS A 104 -4.57 -2.30 -14.70
C LYS A 104 -3.72 -1.12 -14.26
N ASN A 105 -2.86 -1.33 -13.25
CA ASN A 105 -1.96 -0.30 -12.75
C ASN A 105 -0.89 0.12 -13.77
N ALA A 106 -0.54 -0.75 -14.73
CA ALA A 106 0.42 -0.39 -15.80
C ALA A 106 -0.10 0.71 -16.74
N GLN A 107 -1.35 1.14 -16.59
CA GLN A 107 -1.97 2.23 -17.34
C GLN A 107 -1.93 3.57 -16.57
N GLU A 108 -1.50 3.57 -15.30
CA GLU A 108 -1.12 4.76 -14.53
C GLU A 108 0.31 5.20 -14.86
#